data_AF-A0A9X2G9A1-F1
#
_entry.id   AF-A0A9X2G9A1-F1
#
_cell.length_a   1.000
_cell.length_b   1.000
_cell.length_c   1.000
_cell.angle_alpha   90.00
_cell.angle_beta   90.00
_cell.angle_gamma   90.00
#
_symmetry.space_group_name_H-M   'P 1'
#
loop_
_entity.id
_entity.type
_entity.pdbx_description
1 polymer ?
#
loop_
_entity_poly.entity_id
_entity_poly.type
_entity_poly.pdbx_seq_one_letter_code
_entity_poly.pdbx_strand_id
1 'polypeptide(L)'
;MPGAPARLRTRRHPDRAGQATLTLPELDAAIGQFIREVYNRRSHSETRTPPQTRWEAGAFIPRMPDSLEQLDLLPSTVAKPRKVHTDGIHFLALRFIDPVLADYVREDVTIRYDPRDITEIRVYLRTPGGEKFLCRAVCPDLAGETVSLKEITAARNARRKHLRGQLRQ
;
A
#
# COMPACT_ATOMS: atom_id res chain seq x y z
N MET A 1 -18.75 -26.37 54.28
CA MET A 1 -18.78 -26.89 52.90
C MET A 1 -18.48 -25.74 51.94
N PRO A 2 -17.35 -25.74 51.21
CA PRO A 2 -17.06 -24.68 50.25
C PRO A 2 -17.75 -24.96 48.92
N GLY A 3 -18.41 -23.94 48.35
CA GLY A 3 -19.11 -24.00 47.07
C GLY A 3 -18.14 -24.09 45.88
N ALA A 4 -18.45 -24.94 44.91
CA ALA A 4 -17.70 -25.04 43.67
C ALA A 4 -17.88 -23.79 42.80
N PRO A 5 -16.83 -23.29 42.12
CA PRO A 5 -16.96 -22.13 41.25
C PRO A 5 -17.70 -22.49 39.95
N ALA A 6 -18.69 -21.68 39.59
CA ALA A 6 -19.42 -21.79 38.33
C ALA A 6 -18.46 -21.61 37.14
N ARG A 7 -18.42 -22.58 36.24
CA ARG A 7 -17.68 -22.48 34.97
C ARG A 7 -18.35 -21.43 34.09
N LEU A 8 -17.67 -20.32 33.84
CA LEU A 8 -18.08 -19.33 32.86
C LEU A 8 -18.11 -20.00 31.47
N ARG A 9 -19.30 -20.15 30.89
CA ARG A 9 -19.46 -20.58 29.48
C ARG A 9 -18.94 -19.44 28.61
N THR A 10 -17.78 -19.62 27.99
CA THR A 10 -17.31 -18.73 26.92
C THR A 10 -18.30 -18.82 25.76
N ARG A 11 -19.04 -17.74 25.50
CA ARG A 11 -19.87 -17.59 24.30
C ARG A 11 -18.94 -17.66 23.08
N ARG A 12 -19.02 -18.73 22.28
CA ARG A 12 -18.41 -18.75 20.94
C ARG A 12 -19.11 -17.67 20.11
N HIS A 13 -18.40 -16.60 19.78
CA HIS A 13 -18.89 -15.67 18.77
C HIS A 13 -18.96 -16.41 17.42
N PRO A 14 -20.03 -16.21 16.63
CA PRO A 14 -20.12 -16.81 15.30
C PRO A 14 -18.91 -16.42 14.46
N ASP A 15 -18.44 -17.34 13.63
CA ASP A 15 -17.38 -17.07 12.67
C ASP A 15 -17.89 -16.08 11.61
N ARG A 16 -17.64 -14.78 11.87
CA ARG A 16 -18.05 -13.69 10.99
C ARG A 16 -17.32 -13.72 9.66
N ALA A 17 -16.13 -14.33 9.60
CA ALA A 17 -15.37 -14.44 8.36
C ALA A 17 -16.01 -15.47 7.42
N GLY A 18 -16.49 -16.60 7.95
CA GLY A 18 -17.22 -17.61 7.19
C GLY A 18 -18.60 -17.17 6.69
N GLN A 19 -19.13 -16.06 7.21
CA GLN A 19 -20.42 -15.46 6.81
C GLN A 19 -20.26 -14.30 5.82
N ALA A 20 -19.03 -13.93 5.45
CA ALA A 20 -18.78 -12.86 4.50
C ALA A 20 -19.24 -13.28 3.10
N THR A 21 -20.10 -12.46 2.48
CA THR A 21 -20.63 -12.68 1.13
C THR A 21 -19.81 -12.03 0.02
N LEU A 22 -18.90 -11.12 0.37
CA LEU A 22 -18.02 -10.43 -0.56
C LEU A 22 -16.56 -10.70 -0.21
N THR A 23 -15.76 -10.94 -1.23
CA THR A 23 -14.31 -10.87 -1.17
C THR A 23 -13.86 -9.42 -1.03
N LEU A 24 -12.61 -9.18 -0.58
CA LEU A 24 -12.09 -7.82 -0.45
C LEU A 24 -12.11 -7.02 -1.78
N PRO A 25 -11.74 -7.59 -2.95
CA PRO A 25 -11.86 -6.87 -4.22
C PRO A 25 -13.30 -6.51 -4.58
N GLU A 26 -14.26 -7.41 -4.32
CA GLU A 26 -15.68 -7.14 -4.58
C GLU A 26 -16.23 -6.04 -3.67
N LEU A 27 -15.83 -6.04 -2.39
CA LEU A 27 -16.19 -4.98 -1.46
C LEU A 27 -15.62 -3.62 -1.89
N ASP A 28 -14.34 -3.58 -2.29
CA ASP A 28 -13.69 -2.37 -2.78
C ASP A 28 -14.41 -1.80 -4.01
N ALA A 29 -14.73 -2.67 -4.99
CA ALA A 29 -15.50 -2.30 -6.16
C ALA A 29 -16.91 -1.78 -5.80
N ALA A 30 -17.61 -2.46 -4.89
CA ALA A 30 -18.94 -2.08 -4.45
C ALA A 30 -18.96 -0.72 -3.74
N ILE A 31 -17.99 -0.45 -2.86
CA ILE A 31 -17.84 0.85 -2.19
C ILE A 31 -17.56 1.94 -3.22
N GLY A 32 -16.62 1.71 -4.14
CA GLY A 32 -16.27 2.66 -5.19
C GLY A 32 -17.48 3.01 -6.07
N GLN A 33 -18.26 2.00 -6.47
CA GLN A 33 -19.49 2.21 -7.22
C GLN A 33 -20.53 2.97 -6.40
N PHE A 34 -20.75 2.62 -5.13
CA PHE A 34 -21.69 3.32 -4.27
C PHE A 34 -21.33 4.80 -4.14
N ILE A 35 -20.06 5.14 -3.92
CA ILE A 35 -19.62 6.54 -3.77
C ILE A 35 -19.88 7.32 -5.07
N ARG A 36 -19.44 6.79 -6.21
CA ARG A 36 -19.52 7.47 -7.52
C ARG A 36 -20.94 7.57 -8.05
N GLU A 37 -21.67 6.46 -8.02
CA GLU A 37 -22.94 6.33 -8.74
C GLU A 37 -24.16 6.58 -7.87
N VAL A 38 -24.05 6.43 -6.55
CA VAL A 38 -25.19 6.54 -5.64
C VAL A 38 -25.03 7.76 -4.73
N TYR A 39 -24.02 7.79 -3.87
CA TYR A 39 -23.88 8.80 -2.84
C TYR A 39 -23.71 10.21 -3.43
N ASN A 40 -22.75 10.38 -4.35
CA ASN A 40 -22.45 11.69 -4.92
C ASN A 40 -23.55 12.25 -5.84
N ARG A 41 -24.42 11.36 -6.36
CA ARG A 41 -25.48 11.70 -7.32
C ARG A 41 -26.86 11.83 -6.66
N ARG A 42 -27.07 11.24 -5.48
CA ARG A 42 -28.33 11.30 -4.74
C ARG A 42 -28.47 12.67 -4.07
N SER A 43 -29.65 13.26 -4.16
CA SER A 43 -29.98 14.47 -3.38
C SER A 43 -29.85 14.21 -1.88
N HIS A 44 -28.99 14.99 -1.22
CA HIS A 44 -28.80 14.90 0.22
C HIS A 44 -30.02 15.47 0.95
N SER A 45 -30.44 14.83 2.05
CA SER A 45 -31.67 15.19 2.77
C SER A 45 -31.64 16.61 3.35
N GLU A 46 -30.46 17.07 3.77
CA GLU A 46 -30.28 18.39 4.39
C GLU A 46 -30.09 19.50 3.35
N THR A 47 -29.15 19.32 2.40
CA THR A 47 -28.80 20.38 1.43
C THR A 47 -29.70 20.38 0.21
N ARG A 48 -30.55 19.35 0.05
CA ARG A 48 -31.50 19.14 -1.07
C ARG A 48 -30.88 19.08 -2.46
N THR A 49 -29.56 19.10 -2.55
CA THR A 49 -28.77 19.06 -3.78
C THR A 49 -27.82 17.87 -3.74
N PRO A 50 -27.56 17.18 -4.86
CA PRO A 50 -26.52 16.17 -4.95
C PRO A 50 -25.15 16.73 -4.52
N PRO A 51 -24.34 15.98 -3.73
CA PRO A 51 -23.01 16.42 -3.32
C PRO A 51 -22.11 16.84 -4.49
N GLN A 52 -22.13 16.10 -5.60
CA GLN A 52 -21.34 16.42 -6.78
C GLN A 52 -21.71 17.78 -7.38
N THR A 53 -22.99 18.00 -7.65
CA THR A 53 -23.48 19.28 -8.20
C THR A 53 -23.13 20.45 -7.31
N ARG A 54 -23.26 20.29 -5.98
CA ARG A 54 -22.91 21.34 -5.02
C ARG A 54 -21.42 21.63 -4.99
N TRP A 55 -20.57 20.61 -5.12
CA TRP A 55 -19.12 20.76 -5.19
C TRP A 55 -18.70 21.48 -6.48
N GLU A 56 -19.26 21.06 -7.63
CA GLU A 56 -18.96 21.63 -8.95
C GLU A 56 -19.50 23.05 -9.14
N ALA A 57 -20.54 23.45 -8.40
CA ALA A 57 -21.10 24.80 -8.46
C ALA A 57 -20.14 25.88 -7.90
N GLY A 58 -19.17 25.50 -7.06
CA GLY A 58 -18.10 26.38 -6.64
C GLY A 58 -17.01 26.45 -7.71
N ALA A 59 -16.50 27.65 -8.02
CA ALA A 59 -15.29 27.78 -8.82
C ALA A 59 -14.11 27.10 -8.09
N PHE A 60 -13.75 25.90 -8.52
CA PHE A 60 -12.65 25.14 -7.98
C PHE A 60 -11.41 25.37 -8.85
N ILE A 61 -10.42 26.07 -8.29
CA ILE A 61 -9.08 26.11 -8.86
C ILE A 61 -8.25 25.12 -8.05
N PRO A 62 -7.93 23.92 -8.59
CA PRO A 62 -7.05 23.00 -7.91
C PRO A 62 -5.72 23.69 -7.64
N ARG A 63 -5.27 23.67 -6.39
CA ARG A 63 -3.86 23.97 -6.08
C ARG A 63 -3.05 22.79 -6.58
N MET A 64 -2.56 22.92 -7.80
CA MET A 64 -1.66 21.94 -8.37
C MET A 64 -0.35 21.97 -7.59
N PRO A 65 0.24 20.80 -7.29
CA PRO A 65 1.59 20.78 -6.75
C PRO A 65 2.56 21.44 -7.74
N ASP A 66 3.58 22.10 -7.22
CA ASP A 66 4.57 22.81 -8.05
C ASP A 66 5.44 21.84 -8.85
N SER A 67 5.48 20.56 -8.44
CA SER A 67 6.25 19.51 -9.09
C SER A 67 5.70 18.11 -8.80
N LEU A 68 6.08 17.11 -9.60
CA LEU A 68 5.67 15.71 -9.39
C LEU A 68 6.19 15.15 -8.06
N GLU A 69 7.37 15.61 -7.62
CA GLU A 69 8.01 15.16 -6.39
C GLU A 69 7.18 15.50 -5.14
N GLN A 70 6.32 16.53 -5.20
CA GLN A 70 5.38 16.83 -4.11
C GLN A 70 4.26 15.79 -3.97
N LEU A 71 3.92 15.05 -5.05
CA LEU A 71 3.00 13.91 -4.98
C LEU A 71 3.67 12.69 -4.33
N ASP A 72 5.00 12.58 -4.43
CA ASP A 72 5.81 11.51 -3.81
C ASP A 72 5.94 11.66 -2.28
N LEU A 73 5.21 12.60 -1.66
CA LEU A 73 5.06 12.72 -0.19
C LEU A 73 3.99 11.79 0.40
N LEU A 74 3.05 11.33 -0.42
CA LEU A 74 1.93 10.47 -0.03
C LEU A 74 2.22 8.95 0.06
N PRO A 75 3.26 8.38 -0.60
CA PRO A 75 3.59 6.97 -0.48
C PRO A 75 4.08 6.58 0.92
N SER A 76 3.94 5.30 1.28
CA SER A 76 4.37 4.79 2.59
C SER A 76 5.88 4.85 2.73
N THR A 77 6.37 5.55 3.76
CA THR A 77 7.80 5.64 4.08
C THR A 77 8.30 4.40 4.80
N VAL A 78 9.40 3.81 4.32
CA VAL A 78 10.11 2.78 5.09
C VAL A 78 10.99 3.47 6.13
N ALA A 79 10.64 3.31 7.41
CA ALA A 79 11.36 3.97 8.50
C ALA A 79 12.84 3.56 8.63
N LYS A 80 13.20 2.36 8.17
CA LYS A 80 14.58 1.86 8.23
C LYS A 80 15.36 2.24 6.96
N PRO A 81 16.50 2.95 7.07
CA PRO A 81 17.37 3.23 5.93
C PRO A 81 17.81 1.97 5.20
N ARG A 82 18.04 2.10 3.89
CA ARG A 82 18.54 1.05 3.01
C ARG A 82 19.90 1.44 2.47
N LYS A 83 20.81 0.48 2.42
CA LYS A 83 22.11 0.64 1.80
C LYS A 83 21.96 0.59 0.28
N VAL A 84 22.65 1.48 -0.41
CA VAL A 84 22.88 1.35 -1.85
C VAL A 84 24.04 0.39 -2.07
N HIS A 85 23.81 -0.66 -2.85
CA HIS A 85 24.81 -1.63 -3.25
C HIS A 85 25.26 -1.39 -4.70
N THR A 86 26.35 -2.02 -5.12
CA THR A 86 26.86 -1.94 -6.51
C THR A 86 25.84 -2.44 -7.54
N ASP A 87 24.92 -3.32 -7.14
CA ASP A 87 23.86 -3.88 -7.99
C ASP A 87 22.48 -3.24 -7.76
N GLY A 88 22.41 -2.16 -6.97
CA GLY A 88 21.21 -1.40 -6.67
C GLY A 88 20.77 -1.45 -5.20
N ILE A 89 19.48 -1.27 -4.95
CA ILE A 89 18.89 -1.32 -3.60
C ILE A 89 18.09 -2.60 -3.46
N HIS A 90 18.31 -3.31 -2.35
CA HIS A 90 17.56 -4.51 -1.99
C HIS A 90 16.42 -4.17 -1.04
N PHE A 91 15.18 -4.37 -1.48
CA PHE A 91 13.99 -4.14 -0.66
C PHE A 91 12.93 -5.19 -0.93
N LEU A 92 12.31 -5.71 0.13
CA LEU A 92 11.33 -6.80 0.05
C LEU A 92 11.82 -7.95 -0.84
N ALA A 93 13.08 -8.38 -0.74
CA ALA A 93 13.66 -9.43 -1.60
C ALA A 93 13.46 -9.21 -3.11
N LEU A 94 13.35 -7.95 -3.53
CA LEU A 94 13.46 -7.45 -4.89
C LEU A 94 14.69 -6.54 -4.98
N ARG A 95 15.21 -6.40 -6.19
CA ARG A 95 16.33 -5.53 -6.51
C ARG A 95 15.83 -4.37 -7.35
N PHE A 96 16.19 -3.16 -6.95
CA PHE A 96 15.82 -1.91 -7.60
C PHE A 96 17.06 -1.21 -8.12
N ILE A 97 17.02 -0.77 -9.38
CA ILE A 97 18.16 -0.12 -10.02
C ILE A 97 17.75 1.22 -10.63
N ASP A 98 18.72 2.12 -10.65
CA ASP A 98 18.73 3.36 -11.41
C ASP A 98 20.19 3.75 -11.62
N PRO A 99 20.62 4.20 -12.81
CA PRO A 99 22.00 4.63 -13.05
C PRO A 99 22.51 5.68 -12.05
N VAL A 100 21.65 6.55 -11.53
CA VAL A 100 22.00 7.57 -10.53
C VAL A 100 22.56 6.95 -9.26
N LEU A 101 22.15 5.73 -8.89
CA LEU A 101 22.61 5.06 -7.67
C LEU A 101 24.10 4.72 -7.69
N ALA A 102 24.75 4.67 -8.85
CA ALA A 102 26.17 4.35 -8.97
C ALA A 102 27.06 5.33 -8.19
N ASP A 103 26.66 6.60 -8.11
CA ASP A 103 27.40 7.66 -7.40
C ASP A 103 27.20 7.61 -5.87
N TYR A 104 26.29 6.76 -5.38
CA TYR A 104 25.87 6.70 -3.98
C TYR A 104 26.10 5.32 -3.35
N VAL A 105 26.95 4.48 -3.95
CA VAL A 105 27.25 3.14 -3.42
C VAL A 105 27.80 3.23 -1.99
N ARG A 106 27.24 2.40 -1.09
CA ARG A 106 27.46 2.34 0.38
C ARG A 106 26.73 3.40 1.21
N GLU A 107 26.13 4.41 0.57
CA GLU A 107 25.32 5.41 1.27
C GLU A 107 24.01 4.82 1.79
N ASP A 108 23.49 5.43 2.84
CA ASP A 108 22.18 5.11 3.41
C ASP A 108 21.09 6.02 2.84
N VAL A 109 20.07 5.42 2.27
CA VAL A 109 18.93 6.12 1.65
C VAL A 109 17.61 5.76 2.32
N THR A 110 16.67 6.69 2.33
CA THR A 110 15.27 6.42 2.66
C THR A 110 14.55 6.01 1.38
N ILE A 111 13.66 5.01 1.48
CA ILE A 111 12.84 4.58 0.35
C ILE A 111 11.35 4.79 0.66
N ARG A 112 10.59 5.18 -0.35
CA ARG A 112 9.12 5.26 -0.30
C ARG A 112 8.53 4.48 -1.47
N TYR A 113 7.38 3.87 -1.26
CA TYR A 113 6.73 3.02 -2.26
C TYR A 113 5.20 3.04 -2.11
N ASP A 114 4.50 2.74 -3.20
CA ASP A 114 3.06 2.48 -3.15
C ASP A 114 2.84 0.98 -2.90
N PRO A 115 2.16 0.55 -1.82
CA PRO A 115 1.85 -0.87 -1.62
C PRO A 115 0.97 -1.47 -2.73
N ARG A 116 0.31 -0.66 -3.55
CA ARG A 116 -0.46 -1.09 -4.73
C ARG A 116 0.44 -1.33 -5.96
N ASP A 117 1.61 -0.71 -5.99
CA ASP A 117 2.60 -0.90 -7.05
C ASP A 117 4.02 -0.85 -6.48
N ILE A 118 4.59 -2.04 -6.29
CA ILE A 118 5.92 -2.24 -5.73
C ILE A 118 7.02 -2.35 -6.80
N THR A 119 6.66 -2.22 -8.08
CA THR A 119 7.61 -2.36 -9.19
C THR A 119 8.60 -1.20 -9.24
N GLU A 120 8.30 -0.12 -8.52
CA GLU A 120 9.13 1.07 -8.45
C GLU A 120 9.20 1.62 -7.02
N ILE A 121 10.34 2.19 -6.65
CA ILE A 121 10.54 2.89 -5.39
C ILE A 121 11.07 4.32 -5.64
N ARG A 122 10.70 5.22 -4.73
CA ARG A 122 11.29 6.57 -4.64
C ARG A 122 12.44 6.52 -3.65
N VAL A 123 13.61 6.98 -4.08
CA VAL A 123 14.83 6.98 -3.28
C VAL A 123 15.14 8.41 -2.84
N TYR A 124 15.44 8.58 -1.55
CA TYR A 124 15.78 9.86 -0.95
C TYR A 124 17.10 9.76 -0.19
N LEU A 125 17.99 10.73 -0.43
CA LEU A 125 19.21 10.90 0.34
C LEU A 125 18.92 11.70 1.60
N ARG A 126 19.46 11.25 2.74
CA ARG A 126 19.38 12.01 3.99
C ARG A 126 20.44 13.11 3.98
N THR A 127 20.00 14.35 4.13
CA THR A 127 20.86 15.54 4.22
C THR A 127 20.66 16.24 5.56
N PRO A 128 21.57 17.14 6.00
CA PRO A 128 21.39 17.90 7.23
C PRO A 128 20.10 18.75 7.25
N GLY A 129 19.60 19.16 6.08
CA GLY A 129 18.36 19.93 5.93
C GLY A 129 17.09 19.09 5.73
N GLY A 130 17.16 17.76 5.83
CA GLY A 130 16.04 16.84 5.61
C GLY A 130 16.30 15.80 4.53
N GLU A 131 15.26 15.30 3.88
CA GLU A 131 15.37 14.30 2.81
C GLU A 131 15.38 14.99 1.43
N LYS A 132 16.37 14.66 0.60
CA LYS A 132 16.45 15.12 -0.80
C LYS A 132 16.10 13.96 -1.72
N PHE A 133 15.14 14.17 -2.62
CA PHE A 133 14.81 13.18 -3.65
C PHE A 133 16.03 12.92 -4.54
N LEU A 134 16.30 11.64 -4.82
CA LEU A 134 17.42 11.19 -5.63
C LEU A 134 16.96 10.68 -6.99
N CYS A 135 16.16 9.61 -7.01
CA CYS A 135 15.72 8.96 -8.25
C CYS A 135 14.51 8.04 -8.04
N ARG A 136 13.96 7.55 -9.16
CA ARG A 136 12.94 6.50 -9.22
C ARG A 136 13.61 5.19 -9.62
N ALA A 137 13.89 4.33 -8.64
CA ALA A 137 14.52 3.05 -8.93
C ALA A 137 13.45 2.00 -9.27
N VAL A 138 13.64 1.31 -10.39
CA VAL A 138 12.71 0.29 -10.90
C VAL A 138 13.21 -1.11 -10.60
N CYS A 139 12.30 -2.05 -10.39
CA CYS A 139 12.62 -3.47 -10.29
C CYS A 139 12.70 -4.09 -11.69
N PRO A 140 13.88 -4.52 -12.18
CA PRO A 140 14.01 -5.07 -13.53
C PRO A 140 13.19 -6.33 -13.74
N ASP A 141 13.08 -7.15 -12.71
CA ASP A 141 12.41 -8.45 -12.77
C ASP A 141 10.88 -8.33 -12.90
N LEU A 142 10.33 -7.14 -12.60
CA LEU A 142 8.90 -6.81 -12.69
C LEU A 142 8.65 -5.62 -13.62
N ALA A 143 9.61 -5.30 -14.49
CA ALA A 143 9.54 -4.13 -15.35
C ALA A 143 8.37 -4.24 -16.34
N GLY A 144 7.50 -3.22 -16.36
CA GLY A 144 6.33 -3.17 -17.24
C GLY A 144 5.08 -3.85 -16.68
N GLU A 145 5.15 -4.43 -15.49
CA GLU A 145 3.98 -4.93 -14.76
C GLU A 145 3.54 -3.93 -13.68
N THR A 146 2.33 -4.08 -13.15
CA THR A 146 1.89 -3.40 -11.92
C THR A 146 1.59 -4.49 -10.90
N VAL A 147 2.46 -4.61 -9.90
CA VAL A 147 2.40 -5.69 -8.92
C VAL A 147 2.27 -5.09 -7.53
N SER A 148 1.25 -5.49 -6.79
CA SER A 148 1.04 -5.04 -5.42
C SER A 148 1.89 -5.82 -4.40
N LEU A 149 2.16 -5.20 -3.26
CA LEU A 149 2.80 -5.85 -2.11
C LEU A 149 2.02 -7.09 -1.64
N LYS A 150 0.70 -7.07 -1.80
CA LYS A 150 -0.19 -8.18 -1.42
C LYS A 150 0.07 -9.40 -2.30
N GLU A 151 0.22 -9.20 -3.61
CA GLU A 151 0.52 -10.27 -4.57
C GLU A 151 1.88 -10.89 -4.30
N ILE A 152 2.91 -10.07 -4.05
CA ILE A 152 4.24 -10.57 -3.69
C ILE A 152 4.20 -11.40 -2.41
N THR A 153 3.52 -10.90 -1.38
CA THR A 153 3.36 -11.61 -0.12
C THR A 153 2.62 -12.94 -0.31
N ALA A 154 1.56 -12.95 -1.10
CA ALA A 154 0.77 -14.14 -1.41
C ALA A 154 1.61 -15.19 -2.14
N ALA A 155 2.35 -14.79 -3.19
CA ALA A 155 3.22 -15.67 -3.96
C ALA A 155 4.31 -16.30 -3.08
N ARG A 156 4.93 -15.51 -2.18
CA ARG A 156 5.92 -16.01 -1.22
C ARG A 156 5.36 -17.02 -0.25
N ASN A 157 4.18 -16.75 0.30
CA ASN A 157 3.51 -17.66 1.23
C ASN A 157 3.15 -18.97 0.55
N ALA A 158 2.65 -18.92 -0.69
CA ALA A 158 2.38 -20.11 -1.50
C ALA A 158 3.65 -20.94 -1.73
N ARG A 159 4.75 -20.31 -2.16
CA ARG A 159 6.04 -20.98 -2.37
C ARG A 159 6.58 -21.62 -1.09
N ARG A 160 6.53 -20.91 0.03
CA ARG A 160 6.98 -21.42 1.34
C ARG A 160 6.15 -22.63 1.79
N LYS A 161 4.82 -22.59 1.57
CA LYS A 161 3.92 -23.71 1.88
C LYS A 161 4.25 -24.94 1.04
N HIS A 162 4.48 -24.76 -0.26
CA HIS A 162 4.86 -25.85 -1.17
C HIS A 162 6.16 -26.53 -0.74
N LEU A 163 7.23 -25.76 -0.50
CA LEU A 163 8.53 -26.30 -0.08
C LEU A 163 8.46 -27.07 1.25
N ARG A 164 7.66 -26.58 2.21
CA ARG A 164 7.43 -27.28 3.49
C ARG A 164 6.69 -28.61 3.33
N GLY A 165 5.83 -28.73 2.31
CA GLY A 165 5.15 -29.98 2.00
C GLY A 165 6.09 -31.05 1.46
N GLN A 166 7.05 -30.64 0.61
CA GLN A 166 8.06 -31.53 0.03
C GLN A 166 9.05 -32.08 1.07
N LEU A 167 9.42 -31.27 2.08
CA LEU A 167 10.34 -31.68 3.15
C LEU A 167 9.71 -32.60 4.22
N ARG A 168 8.40 -32.85 4.16
CA ARG A 168 7.67 -33.73 5.10
C ARG A 168 7.35 -35.11 4.51
N GLN A 169 7.77 -35.35 3.27
CA GLN A 169 7.80 -36.67 2.64
C GLN A 169 9.22 -37.23 2.74
#